data_AF-A0A7V4G754-F1
#
_entry.id   AF-A0A7V4G754-F1
#
_cell.length_a   1.000
_cell.length_b   1.000
_cell.length_c   1.000
_cell.angle_alpha   90.00
_cell.angle_beta   90.00
_cell.angle_gamma   90.00
#
_symmetry.space_group_name_H-M   'P 1'
#
loop_
_entity.id
_entity.type
_entity.pdbx_description
1 polymer ?
#
loop_
_entity_poly.entity_id
_entity_poly.type
_entity_poly.pdbx_seq_one_letter_code
_entity_poly.pdbx_strand_id
1 'polypeptide(L)'
;MSPEQNPSPAPDTAAVWKFIILVGVVSLFSDLTYEGARSITGPFLGLLQASAAVVGIVAGVGEFIGYALRLASGYLTDRLGKYWGITIFGYALNLFAVPLLALAGSWELAAGLMILERMGKAVRTPARDAMLSHAASEVGRGWGFGFHEAMDQLGAMTGPLLVALVLAWNGSYRTGFAFLLIPAVLAMVVITAAARLYPNPRHLEVTVPRLETGGLSRTYWLYVAAVGLIGAGYADFPLIAYHFGKTAVAPPHWIPLFYAVAMGVDAVAALLMGRLFDRLGMKVIVAAAGLSALFAPL
;
A
#
# COMPACT_ATOMS: atom_id res chain seq x y z
N MET A 1 -23.28 0.32 -43.27
CA MET A 1 -24.06 0.53 -42.04
C MET A 1 -23.30 -0.14 -40.92
N SER A 2 -22.57 0.64 -40.11
CA SER A 2 -21.92 0.15 -38.90
C SER A 2 -23.01 -0.19 -37.88
N PRO A 3 -22.94 -1.33 -37.15
CA PRO A 3 -23.93 -1.62 -36.14
C PRO A 3 -23.86 -0.55 -35.05
N GLU A 4 -24.98 0.13 -34.80
CA GLU A 4 -25.18 0.93 -33.59
C GLU A 4 -24.91 0.02 -32.38
N GLN A 5 -23.79 0.28 -31.70
CA GLN A 5 -23.56 -0.26 -30.37
C GLN A 5 -24.59 0.41 -29.46
N ASN A 6 -25.65 -0.32 -29.10
CA ASN A 6 -26.54 0.09 -28.03
C ASN A 6 -25.69 0.46 -26.81
N PRO A 7 -25.90 1.64 -26.19
CA PRO A 7 -25.18 1.99 -24.97
C PRO A 7 -25.50 0.92 -23.92
N SER A 8 -24.44 0.34 -23.35
CA SER A 8 -24.57 -0.57 -22.21
C SER A 8 -25.45 0.09 -21.14
N PRO A 9 -26.33 -0.65 -20.46
CA PRO A 9 -27.16 -0.09 -19.40
C PRO A 9 -26.26 0.59 -18.36
N ALA A 10 -26.69 1.75 -17.86
CA ALA A 10 -25.95 2.49 -16.84
C ALA A 10 -25.63 1.57 -15.65
N PRO A 11 -24.39 1.57 -15.15
CA PRO A 11 -23.99 0.66 -14.10
C PRO A 11 -24.81 0.89 -12.83
N ASP A 12 -25.22 -0.20 -12.18
CA ASP A 12 -25.90 -0.16 -10.89
C ASP A 12 -24.95 0.46 -9.85
N THR A 13 -25.21 1.71 -9.46
CA THR A 13 -24.43 2.47 -8.48
C THR A 13 -24.24 1.70 -7.17
N ALA A 14 -25.22 0.88 -6.76
CA ALA A 14 -25.10 0.05 -5.56
C ALA A 14 -24.09 -1.09 -5.75
N ALA A 15 -24.05 -1.70 -6.94
CA ALA A 15 -23.08 -2.74 -7.27
C ALA A 15 -21.64 -2.19 -7.35
N VAL A 16 -21.48 -0.96 -7.86
CA VAL A 16 -20.20 -0.23 -7.88
C VAL A 16 -19.70 0.05 -6.46
N TRP A 17 -20.55 0.57 -5.59
CA TRP A 17 -20.18 0.82 -4.19
C TRP A 17 -19.83 -0.46 -3.44
N LYS A 18 -20.57 -1.55 -3.66
CA LYS A 18 -20.23 -2.86 -3.09
C LYS A 18 -18.83 -3.32 -3.50
N PHE A 19 -18.46 -3.12 -4.77
CA PHE A 19 -17.11 -3.44 -5.25
C PHE A 19 -16.04 -2.56 -4.57
N ILE A 20 -16.24 -1.25 -4.53
CA ILE A 20 -15.30 -0.31 -3.87
C ILE A 20 -15.12 -0.68 -2.39
N ILE A 21 -16.21 -0.99 -1.68
CA ILE A 21 -16.17 -1.43 -0.28
C ILE A 21 -15.41 -2.74 -0.15
N LEU A 22 -15.66 -3.73 -1.01
CA LEU A 22 -14.95 -5.01 -0.96
C LEU A 22 -13.45 -4.82 -1.19
N VAL A 23 -13.05 -4.04 -2.19
CA VAL A 23 -11.62 -3.73 -2.43
C VAL A 23 -11.03 -2.97 -1.24
N GLY A 24 -11.75 -2.00 -0.68
CA GLY A 24 -11.32 -1.27 0.52
C GLY A 24 -11.15 -2.19 1.74
N VAL A 25 -12.05 -3.16 1.95
CA VAL A 25 -11.90 -4.15 3.03
C VAL A 25 -10.70 -5.06 2.81
N VAL A 26 -10.41 -5.46 1.56
CA VAL A 26 -9.17 -6.18 1.25
C VAL A 26 -7.97 -5.32 1.62
N SER A 27 -7.93 -4.07 1.17
CA SER A 27 -6.80 -3.19 1.45
C SER A 27 -6.64 -2.93 2.94
N LEU A 28 -7.71 -2.70 3.71
CA LEU A 28 -7.66 -2.58 5.17
C LEU A 28 -6.95 -3.78 5.81
N PHE A 29 -7.39 -5.02 5.53
CA PHE A 29 -6.76 -6.20 6.13
C PHE A 29 -5.34 -6.43 5.62
N SER A 30 -5.07 -6.05 4.37
CA SER A 30 -3.74 -6.14 3.78
C SER A 30 -2.78 -5.20 4.49
N ASP A 31 -3.17 -3.94 4.65
CA ASP A 31 -2.38 -2.88 5.27
C ASP A 31 -2.19 -3.16 6.76
N LEU A 32 -3.23 -3.65 7.44
CA LEU A 32 -3.14 -4.17 8.81
C LEU A 32 -2.01 -5.21 8.93
N THR A 33 -1.86 -6.06 7.92
CA THR A 33 -0.81 -7.08 7.86
C THR A 33 0.57 -6.45 7.66
N TYR A 34 0.84 -5.82 6.52
CA TYR A 34 2.22 -5.45 6.17
C TYR A 34 2.69 -4.15 6.83
N GLU A 35 1.80 -3.22 7.19
CA GLU A 35 2.19 -2.04 7.99
C GLU A 35 2.38 -2.41 9.46
N GLY A 36 1.58 -3.34 9.97
CA GLY A 36 1.84 -3.99 11.25
C GLY A 36 3.25 -4.60 11.30
N ALA A 37 3.67 -5.28 10.24
CA ALA A 37 5.02 -5.82 10.13
C ALA A 37 6.09 -4.72 10.05
N ARG A 38 5.88 -3.69 9.21
CA ARG A 38 6.83 -2.58 9.01
C ARG A 38 7.13 -1.84 10.30
N SER A 39 6.14 -1.75 11.19
CA SER A 39 6.25 -1.10 12.49
C SER A 39 7.29 -1.74 13.44
N ILE A 40 7.67 -3.00 13.21
CA ILE A 40 8.58 -3.77 14.08
C ILE A 40 9.73 -4.47 13.35
N THR A 41 9.79 -4.48 12.02
CA THR A 41 10.86 -5.17 11.26
C THR A 41 12.24 -4.59 11.56
N GLY A 42 12.36 -3.28 11.77
CA GLY A 42 13.62 -2.64 12.16
C GLY A 42 14.22 -3.23 13.44
N PRO A 43 13.54 -3.10 14.59
CA PRO A 43 13.95 -3.72 15.85
C PRO A 43 14.16 -5.24 15.75
N PHE A 44 13.32 -5.93 14.98
CA PHE A 44 13.45 -7.37 14.78
C PHE A 44 14.73 -7.76 14.03
N LEU A 45 15.10 -7.04 12.97
CA LEU A 45 16.38 -7.25 12.29
C LEU A 45 17.56 -6.98 13.24
N GLY A 46 17.46 -5.95 14.08
CA GLY A 46 18.46 -5.68 15.11
C GLY A 46 18.60 -6.79 16.15
N LEU A 47 17.48 -7.42 16.57
CA LEU A 47 17.50 -8.61 17.42
C LEU A 47 18.26 -9.77 16.75
N LEU A 48 18.10 -9.90 15.43
CA LEU A 48 18.81 -10.86 14.58
C LEU A 48 20.24 -10.43 14.21
N GLN A 49 20.81 -9.47 14.94
CA GLN A 49 22.17 -8.95 14.78
C GLN A 49 22.44 -8.19 13.47
N ALA A 50 21.41 -7.74 12.77
CA ALA A 50 21.59 -6.83 11.65
C ALA A 50 22.11 -5.46 12.12
N SER A 51 23.01 -4.86 11.36
CA SER A 51 23.44 -3.48 11.59
C SER A 51 22.40 -2.48 11.06
N ALA A 52 22.48 -1.22 11.50
CA ALA A 52 21.64 -0.15 10.97
C ALA A 52 21.78 -0.01 9.44
N ALA A 53 23.00 -0.17 8.92
CA ALA A 53 23.28 -0.14 7.49
C ALA A 53 22.54 -1.25 6.74
N VAL A 54 22.52 -2.47 7.29
CA VAL A 54 21.77 -3.59 6.72
C VAL A 54 20.27 -3.29 6.73
N VAL A 55 19.72 -2.79 7.84
CA VAL A 55 18.29 -2.42 7.93
C VAL A 55 17.93 -1.39 6.86
N GLY A 56 18.74 -0.33 6.72
CA GLY A 56 18.53 0.70 5.71
C GLY A 56 18.61 0.18 4.29
N ILE A 57 19.61 -0.66 3.98
CA ILE A 57 19.76 -1.27 2.65
C ILE A 57 18.57 -2.20 2.33
N VAL A 58 18.16 -3.05 3.26
CA VAL A 58 17.05 -3.98 3.05
C VAL A 58 15.74 -3.23 2.81
N ALA A 59 15.47 -2.20 3.62
CA ALA A 59 14.30 -1.34 3.44
C ALA A 59 14.33 -0.63 2.07
N GLY A 60 15.45 0.03 1.74
CA GLY A 60 15.60 0.77 0.48
C GLY A 60 15.56 -0.11 -0.77
N VAL A 61 16.20 -1.28 -0.74
CA VAL A 61 16.13 -2.27 -1.83
C VAL A 61 14.71 -2.80 -1.99
N GLY A 62 14.02 -3.06 -0.87
CA GLY A 62 12.61 -3.45 -0.87
C GLY A 62 11.73 -2.41 -1.56
N GLU A 63 11.86 -1.14 -1.19
CA GLU A 63 11.13 -0.03 -1.84
C GLU A 63 11.48 0.08 -3.34
N PHE A 64 12.77 0.04 -3.69
CA PHE A 64 13.23 0.11 -5.07
C PHE A 64 12.61 -1.01 -5.93
N ILE A 65 12.69 -2.26 -5.47
CA ILE A 65 12.07 -3.41 -6.15
C ILE A 65 10.55 -3.21 -6.21
N GLY A 66 9.96 -2.75 -5.11
CA GLY A 66 8.53 -2.45 -4.98
C GLY A 66 8.01 -1.46 -6.02
N TYR A 67 8.79 -0.43 -6.37
CA TYR A 67 8.42 0.54 -7.41
C TYR A 67 8.81 0.08 -8.82
N ALA A 68 10.01 -0.45 -9.01
CA ALA A 68 10.50 -0.90 -10.31
C ALA A 68 9.61 -1.99 -10.91
N LEU A 69 9.18 -2.96 -10.09
CA LEU A 69 8.32 -4.06 -10.54
C LEU A 69 6.90 -3.61 -10.87
N ARG A 70 6.40 -2.47 -10.38
CA ARG A 70 5.07 -1.96 -10.76
C ARG A 70 5.00 -1.63 -12.25
N LEU A 71 6.08 -1.10 -12.82
CA LEU A 71 6.15 -0.80 -14.26
C LEU A 71 6.04 -2.09 -15.09
N ALA A 72 6.81 -3.12 -14.72
CA ALA A 72 6.80 -4.39 -15.42
C ALA A 72 5.49 -5.17 -15.23
N SER A 73 4.96 -5.22 -14.00
CA SER A 73 3.72 -5.94 -13.68
C SER A 73 2.47 -5.26 -14.24
N GLY A 74 2.44 -3.92 -14.33
CA GLY A 74 1.38 -3.19 -15.02
C GLY A 74 1.31 -3.58 -16.50
N TYR A 75 2.44 -3.49 -17.22
CA TYR A 75 2.53 -3.92 -18.61
C TYR A 75 2.12 -5.39 -18.80
N LEU A 76 2.58 -6.28 -17.90
CA LEU A 76 2.21 -7.69 -17.94
C LEU A 76 0.72 -7.90 -17.69
N THR A 77 0.12 -7.15 -16.78
CA THR A 77 -1.31 -7.21 -16.46
C THR A 77 -2.16 -6.85 -17.67
N ASP A 78 -1.84 -5.73 -18.32
CA ASP A 78 -2.57 -5.28 -19.50
C ASP A 78 -2.44 -6.28 -20.65
N ARG A 79 -1.23 -6.82 -20.86
CA ARG A 79 -0.96 -7.80 -21.90
C ARG A 79 -1.66 -9.13 -21.69
N LEU A 80 -1.71 -9.64 -20.44
CA LEU A 80 -2.33 -10.92 -20.13
C LEU A 80 -3.85 -10.79 -19.93
N GLY A 81 -4.32 -9.63 -19.47
CA GLY A 81 -5.72 -9.38 -19.13
C GLY A 81 -6.25 -10.19 -17.95
N LYS A 82 -5.37 -10.87 -17.20
CA LYS A 82 -5.71 -11.75 -16.08
C LYS A 82 -5.68 -10.98 -14.76
N TYR A 83 -6.43 -9.89 -14.66
CA TYR A 83 -6.41 -8.98 -13.50
C TYR A 83 -6.56 -9.70 -12.15
N TRP A 84 -7.57 -10.56 -11.99
CA TRP A 84 -7.78 -11.31 -10.75
C TRP A 84 -6.66 -12.30 -10.43
N GLY A 85 -6.17 -13.04 -11.43
CA GLY A 85 -5.08 -14.00 -11.22
C GLY A 85 -3.80 -13.33 -10.74
N ILE A 86 -3.43 -12.20 -11.36
CA ILE A 86 -2.26 -11.42 -10.98
C ILE A 86 -2.46 -10.76 -9.60
N THR A 87 -3.65 -10.20 -9.35
CA THR A 87 -3.99 -9.57 -8.08
C THR A 87 -3.92 -10.56 -6.91
N ILE A 88 -4.56 -11.73 -7.04
CA ILE A 88 -4.58 -12.77 -6.00
C ILE A 88 -3.17 -13.33 -5.78
N PHE A 89 -2.40 -13.57 -6.83
CA PHE A 89 -1.02 -14.02 -6.71
C PHE A 89 -0.14 -13.00 -5.98
N GLY A 90 -0.23 -11.72 -6.35
CA GLY A 90 0.50 -10.66 -5.68
C GLY A 90 0.09 -10.50 -4.21
N TYR A 91 -1.20 -10.61 -3.88
CA TYR A 91 -1.67 -10.64 -2.48
C TYR A 91 -1.13 -11.85 -1.71
N ALA A 92 -1.12 -13.05 -2.30
CA ALA A 92 -0.58 -14.23 -1.63
C ALA A 92 0.91 -14.05 -1.29
N LEU A 93 1.72 -13.58 -2.25
CA LEU A 93 3.13 -13.28 -2.00
C LEU A 93 3.31 -12.20 -0.93
N ASN A 94 2.55 -11.11 -1.04
CA ASN A 94 2.62 -9.97 -0.13
C ASN A 94 2.26 -10.36 1.30
N LEU A 95 1.10 -10.99 1.48
CA LEU A 95 0.48 -11.20 2.79
C LEU A 95 1.07 -12.39 3.54
N PHE A 96 1.46 -13.46 2.85
CA PHE A 96 2.04 -14.62 3.52
C PHE A 96 3.54 -14.47 3.81
N ALA A 97 4.25 -13.59 3.10
CA ALA A 97 5.64 -13.25 3.44
C ALA A 97 5.76 -12.67 4.86
N VAL A 98 4.75 -11.92 5.31
CA VAL A 98 4.73 -11.27 6.63
C VAL A 98 4.70 -12.25 7.81
N PRO A 99 3.71 -13.13 7.98
CA PRO A 99 3.68 -14.04 9.12
C PRO A 99 4.84 -15.06 9.10
N LEU A 100 5.41 -15.35 7.93
CA LEU A 100 6.63 -16.15 7.82
C LEU A 100 7.84 -15.48 8.50
N LEU A 101 7.84 -14.15 8.71
CA LEU A 101 8.88 -13.47 9.50
C LEU A 101 8.93 -13.99 10.94
N ALA A 102 7.83 -14.52 11.48
CA ALA A 102 7.81 -15.16 12.80
C ALA A 102 8.80 -16.34 12.89
N LEU A 103 9.08 -16.99 11.76
CA LEU A 103 9.97 -18.15 11.64
C LEU A 103 11.41 -17.76 11.27
N ALA A 104 11.68 -16.49 10.96
CA ALA A 104 13.00 -16.07 10.49
C ALA A 104 14.06 -16.22 11.60
N GLY A 105 15.01 -17.13 11.43
CA GLY A 105 16.10 -17.39 12.39
C GLY A 105 17.31 -16.46 12.23
N SER A 106 17.43 -15.78 11.10
CA SER A 106 18.53 -14.89 10.76
C SER A 106 18.02 -13.66 9.99
N TRP A 107 18.78 -12.57 10.01
CA TRP A 107 18.36 -11.32 9.37
C TRP A 107 18.30 -11.45 7.84
N GLU A 108 19.08 -12.34 7.23
CA GLU A 108 19.08 -12.59 5.79
C GLU A 108 17.74 -13.20 5.34
N LEU A 109 17.23 -14.18 6.09
CA LEU A 109 15.92 -14.76 5.82
C LEU A 109 14.80 -13.74 6.03
N ALA A 110 14.90 -12.92 7.08
CA ALA A 110 13.96 -11.83 7.32
C ALA A 110 13.99 -10.79 6.18
N ALA A 111 15.17 -10.42 5.70
CA ALA A 111 15.35 -9.51 4.57
C ALA A 111 14.75 -10.08 3.27
N GLY A 112 14.95 -11.37 3.00
CA GLY A 112 14.34 -12.05 1.86
C GLY A 112 12.81 -12.02 1.91
N LEU A 113 12.22 -12.23 3.08
CA LEU A 113 10.77 -12.14 3.28
C LEU A 113 10.25 -10.70 3.17
N MET A 114 10.99 -9.70 3.67
CA MET A 114 10.66 -8.29 3.46
C MET A 114 10.66 -7.93 1.98
N ILE A 115 11.67 -8.36 1.23
CA ILE A 115 11.72 -8.13 -0.23
C ILE A 115 10.57 -8.85 -0.93
N LEU A 116 10.27 -10.09 -0.55
CA LEU A 116 9.15 -10.86 -1.11
C LEU A 116 7.80 -10.17 -0.85
N GLU A 117 7.61 -9.61 0.35
CA GLU A 117 6.44 -8.79 0.68
C GLU A 117 6.30 -7.62 -0.29
N ARG A 118 7.38 -6.87 -0.53
CA ARG A 118 7.40 -5.73 -1.48
C ARG A 118 7.16 -6.15 -2.93
N MET A 119 7.74 -7.26 -3.36
CA MET A 119 7.49 -7.83 -4.68
C MET A 119 6.02 -8.19 -4.86
N GLY A 120 5.40 -8.84 -3.88
CA GLY A 120 3.99 -9.17 -3.90
C GLY A 120 3.11 -7.93 -4.03
N LYS A 121 3.38 -6.88 -3.24
CA LYS A 121 2.69 -5.59 -3.33
C LYS A 121 2.82 -4.98 -4.73
N ALA A 122 4.04 -4.97 -5.29
CA ALA A 122 4.30 -4.47 -6.63
C ALA A 122 3.49 -5.18 -7.71
N VAL A 123 3.34 -6.51 -7.61
CA VAL A 123 2.59 -7.33 -8.57
C VAL A 123 1.09 -7.07 -8.49
N ARG A 124 0.52 -6.91 -7.30
CA ARG A 124 -0.94 -6.71 -7.14
C ARG A 124 -1.41 -5.29 -7.43
N THR A 125 -0.60 -4.27 -7.13
CA THR A 125 -1.05 -2.87 -7.12
C THR A 125 -1.57 -2.38 -8.48
N PRO A 126 -0.84 -2.54 -9.61
CA PRO A 126 -1.32 -2.03 -10.90
C PRO A 126 -2.66 -2.67 -11.32
N ALA A 127 -2.80 -3.99 -11.13
CA ALA A 127 -4.02 -4.71 -11.46
C ALA A 127 -5.21 -4.28 -10.57
N ARG A 128 -4.98 -4.13 -9.25
CA ARG A 128 -5.99 -3.63 -8.30
C ARG A 128 -6.42 -2.21 -8.66
N ASP A 129 -5.47 -1.31 -8.85
CA ASP A 129 -5.72 0.11 -9.08
C ASP A 129 -6.43 0.34 -10.40
N ALA A 130 -6.09 -0.44 -11.44
CA ALA A 130 -6.86 -0.48 -12.67
C ALA A 130 -8.32 -0.82 -12.37
N MET A 131 -8.61 -1.94 -11.70
CA MET A 131 -9.99 -2.34 -11.38
C MET A 131 -10.74 -1.30 -10.52
N LEU A 132 -10.07 -0.68 -9.54
CA LEU A 132 -10.65 0.35 -8.68
C LEU A 132 -10.92 1.66 -9.43
N SER A 133 -10.00 2.12 -10.28
CA SER A 133 -10.13 3.38 -11.01
C SER A 133 -11.37 3.40 -11.91
N HIS A 134 -11.71 2.25 -12.47
CA HIS A 134 -12.92 2.02 -13.25
C HIS A 134 -14.17 2.18 -12.41
N ALA A 135 -14.26 1.50 -11.27
CA ALA A 135 -15.38 1.63 -10.35
C ALA A 135 -15.53 3.06 -9.81
N ALA A 136 -14.42 3.72 -9.47
CA ALA A 136 -14.41 5.08 -8.96
C ALA A 136 -14.86 6.12 -10.00
N SER A 137 -14.71 5.84 -11.30
CA SER A 137 -15.15 6.74 -12.36
C SER A 137 -16.67 6.93 -12.42
N GLU A 138 -17.43 5.93 -11.96
CA GLU A 138 -18.90 5.92 -11.95
C GLU A 138 -19.51 6.64 -10.73
N VAL A 139 -18.74 6.86 -9.66
CA VAL A 139 -19.20 7.48 -8.41
C VAL A 139 -18.51 8.80 -8.06
N GLY A 140 -17.56 9.23 -8.90
CA GLY A 140 -16.69 10.38 -8.68
C GLY A 140 -15.31 9.95 -8.18
N ARG A 141 -14.27 10.26 -8.97
CA ARG A 141 -12.89 9.79 -8.72
C ARG A 141 -12.38 10.21 -7.33
N GLY A 142 -12.52 11.48 -6.95
CA GLY A 142 -12.03 11.98 -5.65
C GLY A 142 -12.66 11.29 -4.45
N TRP A 143 -13.98 11.08 -4.47
CA TRP A 143 -14.70 10.42 -3.39
C TRP A 143 -14.45 8.91 -3.35
N GLY A 144 -14.44 8.22 -4.51
CA GLY A 144 -14.14 6.79 -4.58
C GLY A 144 -12.71 6.45 -4.12
N PHE A 145 -11.72 7.21 -4.59
CA PHE A 145 -10.33 7.04 -4.14
C PHE A 145 -10.12 7.48 -2.70
N GLY A 146 -10.76 8.57 -2.25
CA GLY A 146 -10.66 9.03 -0.86
C GLY A 146 -11.24 8.04 0.14
N PHE A 147 -12.35 7.37 -0.19
CA PHE A 147 -12.91 6.29 0.64
C PHE A 147 -11.96 5.08 0.71
N HIS A 148 -11.42 4.66 -0.42
CA HIS A 148 -10.44 3.57 -0.45
C HIS A 148 -9.20 3.92 0.37
N GLU A 149 -8.62 5.10 0.18
CA GLU A 149 -7.48 5.58 0.95
C GLU A 149 -7.76 5.58 2.46
N ALA A 150 -8.95 6.02 2.88
CA ALA A 150 -9.33 5.94 4.29
C ALA A 150 -9.35 4.51 4.83
N MET A 151 -9.80 3.53 4.03
CA MET A 151 -9.77 2.11 4.41
C MET A 151 -8.34 1.55 4.49
N ASP A 152 -7.47 1.92 3.54
CA ASP A 152 -6.04 1.59 3.54
C ASP A 152 -5.39 2.10 4.83
N GLN A 153 -5.59 3.39 5.15
CA GLN A 153 -5.01 4.03 6.32
C GLN A 153 -5.57 3.52 7.65
N LEU A 154 -6.85 3.14 7.70
CA LEU A 154 -7.40 2.44 8.87
C LEU A 154 -6.68 1.11 9.10
N GLY A 155 -6.37 0.36 8.05
CA GLY A 155 -5.52 -0.83 8.12
C GLY A 155 -4.12 -0.49 8.60
N ALA A 156 -3.48 0.49 7.97
CA ALA A 156 -2.13 0.95 8.27
C ALA A 156 -1.95 1.45 9.71
N MET A 157 -3.01 2.02 10.31
CA MET A 157 -3.04 2.41 11.72
C MET A 157 -3.28 1.20 12.64
N THR A 158 -4.26 0.34 12.33
CA THR A 158 -4.67 -0.76 13.22
C THR A 158 -3.67 -1.91 13.27
N GLY A 159 -2.87 -2.12 12.23
CA GLY A 159 -1.83 -3.15 12.19
C GLY A 159 -0.75 -2.94 13.24
N PRO A 160 -0.08 -1.77 13.27
CA PRO A 160 0.88 -1.43 14.30
C PRO A 160 0.26 -1.41 15.71
N LEU A 161 -1.00 -1.00 15.87
CA LEU A 161 -1.70 -1.09 17.16
C LEU A 161 -1.87 -2.55 17.63
N LEU A 162 -2.23 -3.47 16.74
CA LEU A 162 -2.29 -4.90 17.05
C LEU A 162 -0.92 -5.41 17.50
N VAL A 163 0.15 -5.04 16.80
CA VAL A 163 1.50 -5.45 17.14
C VAL A 163 1.95 -4.84 18.47
N ALA A 164 1.65 -3.56 18.71
CA ALA A 164 1.91 -2.88 19.98
C ALA A 164 1.22 -3.62 21.15
N LEU A 165 -0.04 -4.01 20.95
CA LEU A 165 -0.83 -4.74 21.94
C LEU A 165 -0.21 -6.11 22.25
N VAL A 166 0.22 -6.85 21.23
CA VAL A 166 0.92 -8.14 21.40
C VAL A 166 2.21 -7.95 22.22
N LEU A 167 3.01 -6.93 21.90
CA LEU A 167 4.24 -6.63 22.63
C LEU A 167 3.98 -6.18 24.07
N ALA A 168 2.91 -5.42 24.31
CA ALA A 168 2.50 -5.00 25.66
C ALA A 168 2.06 -6.17 26.53
N TRP A 169 1.50 -7.23 25.93
CA TRP A 169 1.09 -8.46 26.61
C TRP A 169 2.21 -9.50 26.79
N ASN A 170 3.46 -9.04 26.92
CA ASN A 170 4.66 -9.89 27.02
C ASN A 170 4.89 -10.78 25.78
N GLY A 171 4.32 -10.42 24.63
CA GLY A 171 4.64 -11.03 23.35
C GLY A 171 6.04 -10.64 22.85
N SER A 172 6.56 -11.42 21.91
CA SER A 172 7.77 -11.13 21.15
C SER A 172 7.45 -10.55 19.77
N TYR A 173 8.46 -10.04 19.05
CA TYR A 173 8.29 -9.67 17.64
C TYR A 173 7.79 -10.84 16.79
N ARG A 174 8.26 -12.06 17.08
CA ARG A 174 7.81 -13.29 16.38
C ARG A 174 6.33 -13.55 16.59
N THR A 175 5.82 -13.39 17.81
CA THR A 175 4.38 -13.49 18.06
C THR A 175 3.64 -12.36 17.36
N GLY A 176 4.18 -11.14 17.33
CA GLY A 176 3.63 -10.03 16.56
C GLY A 176 3.40 -10.40 15.09
N PHE A 177 4.44 -10.92 14.40
CA PHE A 177 4.31 -11.40 13.02
C PHE A 177 3.30 -12.55 12.88
N ALA A 178 3.27 -13.50 13.82
CA ALA A 178 2.33 -14.61 13.77
C ALA A 178 0.87 -14.16 13.87
N PHE A 179 0.56 -13.16 14.71
CA PHE A 179 -0.80 -12.59 14.82
C PHE A 179 -1.25 -11.90 13.52
N LEU A 180 -0.32 -11.39 12.71
CA LEU A 180 -0.61 -10.81 11.40
C LEU A 180 -1.04 -11.87 10.36
N LEU A 181 -0.96 -13.18 10.68
CA LEU A 181 -1.57 -14.22 9.85
C LEU A 181 -3.10 -14.08 9.79
N ILE A 182 -3.74 -13.62 10.88
CA ILE A 182 -5.20 -13.45 10.95
C ILE A 182 -5.69 -12.47 9.87
N PRO A 183 -5.24 -11.19 9.86
CA PRO A 183 -5.64 -10.24 8.82
C PRO A 183 -5.18 -10.68 7.42
N ALA A 184 -4.02 -11.33 7.28
CA ALA A 184 -3.56 -11.86 5.99
C ALA A 184 -4.56 -12.87 5.38
N VAL A 185 -5.03 -13.83 6.18
CA VAL A 185 -6.03 -14.81 5.75
C VAL A 185 -7.37 -14.14 5.45
N LEU A 186 -7.81 -13.17 6.26
CA LEU A 186 -9.03 -12.42 6.01
C LEU A 186 -8.98 -11.67 4.68
N ALA A 187 -7.89 -10.95 4.40
CA ALA A 187 -7.68 -10.29 3.12
C ALA A 187 -7.75 -11.28 1.94
N MET A 188 -7.11 -12.44 2.07
CA MET A 188 -7.13 -13.50 1.05
C MET A 188 -8.53 -14.09 0.81
N VAL A 189 -9.32 -14.27 1.88
CA VAL A 189 -10.72 -14.71 1.76
C VAL A 189 -11.54 -13.65 1.04
N VAL A 190 -11.43 -12.38 1.43
CA VAL A 190 -12.23 -11.29 0.84
C VAL A 190 -11.85 -11.07 -0.62
N ILE A 191 -10.56 -11.06 -1.00
CA ILE A 191 -10.16 -10.85 -2.40
C ILE A 191 -10.61 -12.01 -3.30
N THR A 192 -10.58 -13.25 -2.78
CA THR A 192 -11.05 -14.41 -3.53
C THR A 192 -12.58 -14.40 -3.64
N ALA A 193 -13.29 -13.92 -2.63
CA ALA A 193 -14.74 -13.71 -2.71
C ALA A 193 -15.09 -12.61 -3.72
N ALA A 194 -14.38 -11.48 -3.70
CA ALA A 194 -14.54 -10.39 -4.66
C ALA A 194 -14.32 -10.86 -6.10
N ALA A 195 -13.29 -11.69 -6.33
CA ALA A 195 -13.02 -12.29 -7.64
C ALA A 195 -14.14 -13.19 -8.16
N ARG A 196 -14.87 -13.87 -7.27
CA ARG A 196 -16.02 -14.71 -7.63
C ARG A 196 -17.28 -13.88 -7.88
N LEU A 197 -17.48 -12.81 -7.11
CA LEU A 197 -18.64 -11.91 -7.24
C LEU A 197 -18.54 -11.01 -8.47
N TYR A 198 -17.32 -10.63 -8.85
CA TYR A 198 -17.05 -9.70 -9.96
C TYR A 198 -16.03 -10.31 -10.95
N PRO A 199 -16.34 -11.45 -11.60
CA PRO A 199 -15.39 -12.23 -12.40
C PRO A 199 -14.89 -11.52 -13.65
N ASN A 200 -15.64 -10.51 -14.11
CA ASN A 200 -15.42 -9.79 -15.36
C ASN A 200 -15.07 -8.31 -15.11
N PRO A 201 -13.89 -7.99 -14.55
CA PRO A 201 -13.48 -6.61 -14.30
C PRO A 201 -13.39 -5.79 -15.60
N ARG A 202 -13.17 -6.45 -16.75
CA ARG A 202 -13.18 -5.81 -18.08
C ARG A 202 -14.50 -5.19 -18.50
N HIS A 203 -15.64 -5.65 -17.96
CA HIS A 203 -16.93 -5.01 -18.26
C HIS A 203 -17.09 -3.65 -17.54
N LEU A 204 -16.14 -3.30 -16.67
CA LEU A 204 -16.03 -1.99 -16.04
C LEU A 204 -14.96 -1.12 -16.73
N GLU A 205 -14.24 -1.63 -17.74
CA GLU A 205 -13.25 -0.85 -18.48
C GLU A 205 -13.95 0.27 -19.26
N VAL A 206 -13.68 1.52 -18.85
CA VAL A 206 -13.99 2.70 -19.65
C VAL A 206 -12.94 2.75 -20.75
N THR A 207 -13.35 3.01 -21.99
CA THR A 207 -12.46 3.10 -23.15
C THR A 207 -11.31 4.05 -22.85
N VAL A 208 -10.12 3.50 -22.58
CA VAL A 208 -8.95 4.32 -22.26
C VAL A 208 -8.52 5.03 -23.55
N PRO A 209 -8.42 6.37 -23.58
CA PRO A 209 -7.92 7.07 -24.75
C PRO A 209 -6.55 6.51 -25.14
N ARG A 210 -6.30 6.33 -26.44
CA ARG A 210 -4.96 6.01 -26.92
C ARG A 210 -4.01 7.10 -26.43
N LEU A 211 -3.07 6.73 -25.57
CA LEU A 211 -2.02 7.63 -25.10
C LEU A 211 -1.19 8.05 -26.31
N GLU A 212 -1.27 9.33 -26.68
CA GLU A 212 -0.33 9.90 -27.63
C GLU A 212 1.04 9.97 -26.94
N THR A 213 2.02 9.22 -27.45
CA THR A 213 3.39 9.20 -26.93
C THR A 213 4.18 10.44 -27.38
N GLY A 214 3.58 11.62 -27.26
CA GLY A 214 4.32 12.87 -27.30
C GLY A 214 5.21 12.90 -26.08
N GLY A 215 6.53 12.99 -26.27
CA GLY A 215 7.52 12.85 -25.21
C GLY A 215 7.21 13.66 -23.94
N LEU A 216 7.79 13.23 -22.82
CA LEU A 216 7.52 13.79 -21.50
C LEU A 216 7.98 15.26 -21.40
N SER A 217 7.10 16.12 -20.89
CA SER A 217 7.35 17.56 -20.81
C SER A 217 8.50 17.92 -19.87
N ARG A 218 9.07 19.13 -20.00
CA ARG A 218 10.06 19.65 -19.04
C ARG A 218 9.51 19.67 -17.60
N THR A 219 8.23 19.99 -17.44
CA THR A 219 7.54 19.98 -16.14
C THR A 219 7.52 18.60 -15.52
N TYR A 220 7.30 17.55 -16.32
CA TYR A 220 7.40 16.16 -15.85
C TYR A 220 8.80 15.85 -15.31
N TRP A 221 9.87 16.22 -16.04
CA TRP A 221 11.24 15.95 -15.58
C TRP A 221 11.63 16.74 -14.34
N LEU A 222 11.16 17.98 -14.21
CA LEU A 222 11.33 18.77 -12.98
C LEU A 222 10.60 18.11 -11.80
N TYR A 223 9.38 17.61 -12.02
CA TYR A 223 8.64 16.87 -11.01
C TYR A 223 9.36 15.58 -10.60
N VAL A 224 9.86 14.80 -11.57
CA VAL A 224 10.65 13.59 -11.30
C VAL A 224 11.92 13.91 -10.52
N ALA A 225 12.64 14.98 -10.87
CA ALA A 225 13.82 15.40 -10.13
C ALA A 225 13.48 15.82 -8.68
N ALA A 226 12.40 16.58 -8.49
CA ALA A 226 11.94 16.98 -7.15
C ALA A 226 11.56 15.77 -6.28
N VAL A 227 10.77 14.84 -6.82
CA VAL A 227 10.40 13.59 -6.13
C VAL A 227 11.64 12.73 -5.87
N GLY A 228 12.60 12.69 -6.81
CA GLY A 228 13.87 12.00 -6.63
C GLY A 228 14.70 12.56 -5.48
N LEU A 229 14.77 13.88 -5.32
CA LEU A 229 15.45 14.52 -4.19
C LEU A 229 14.74 14.26 -2.85
N ILE A 230 13.41 14.28 -2.83
CA ILE A 230 12.62 13.89 -1.66
C ILE A 230 12.92 12.44 -1.30
N GLY A 231 12.89 11.54 -2.28
CA GLY A 231 13.22 10.12 -2.09
C GLY A 231 14.66 9.89 -1.61
N ALA A 232 15.61 10.71 -2.05
CA ALA A 232 17.00 10.63 -1.58
C ALA A 232 17.17 11.04 -0.10
N GLY A 233 16.31 11.94 0.40
CA GLY A 233 16.27 12.33 1.81
C GLY A 233 15.41 11.44 2.70
N TYR A 234 14.53 10.62 2.11
CA TYR A 234 13.53 9.83 2.82
C TYR A 234 14.17 8.71 3.66
N ALA A 235 13.83 8.68 4.95
CA ALA A 235 14.27 7.64 5.88
C ALA A 235 13.14 6.65 6.16
N ASP A 236 13.24 5.42 5.65
CA ASP A 236 12.19 4.43 5.83
C ASP A 236 11.99 4.06 7.31
N PHE A 237 10.73 3.90 7.72
CA PHE A 237 10.36 3.66 9.12
C PHE A 237 11.11 2.50 9.81
N PRO A 238 11.42 1.36 9.18
CA PRO A 238 12.24 0.31 9.79
C PRO A 238 13.61 0.80 10.28
N LEU A 239 14.25 1.75 9.60
CA LEU A 239 15.51 2.32 10.07
C LEU A 239 15.30 3.20 11.31
N ILE A 240 14.23 4.00 11.31
CA ILE A 240 13.82 4.82 12.46
C ILE A 240 13.47 3.93 13.66
N ALA A 241 12.67 2.89 13.44
CA ALA A 241 12.26 1.92 14.44
C ALA A 241 13.47 1.16 15.00
N TYR A 242 14.42 0.74 14.14
CA TYR A 242 15.69 0.16 14.59
C TYR A 242 16.43 1.13 15.52
N HIS A 243 16.51 2.41 15.15
CA HIS A 243 17.16 3.42 15.97
C HIS A 243 16.50 3.52 17.34
N PHE A 244 15.17 3.67 17.41
CA PHE A 244 14.43 3.71 18.68
C PHE A 244 14.69 2.48 19.56
N GLY A 245 14.70 1.29 18.97
CA GLY A 245 14.98 0.05 19.69
C GLY A 245 16.43 -0.03 20.17
N LYS A 246 17.39 0.43 19.37
CA LYS A 246 18.82 0.33 19.68
C LYS A 246 19.28 1.35 20.73
N THR A 247 18.74 2.57 20.68
CA THR A 247 19.06 3.64 21.64
C THR A 247 18.19 3.62 22.89
N ALA A 248 17.22 2.70 22.96
CA ALA A 248 16.27 2.56 24.06
C ALA A 248 15.53 3.87 24.38
N VAL A 249 15.28 4.71 23.36
CA VAL A 249 14.59 6.00 23.48
C VAL A 249 13.12 5.81 23.88
N ALA A 250 12.53 4.67 23.54
CA ALA A 250 11.17 4.31 23.94
C ALA A 250 11.06 2.80 24.23
N PRO A 251 10.12 2.36 25.08
CA PRO A 251 9.87 0.94 25.28
C PRO A 251 9.41 0.26 23.97
N PRO A 252 9.67 -1.05 23.75
CA PRO A 252 9.39 -1.72 22.48
C PRO A 252 7.95 -1.60 21.97
N HIS A 253 6.95 -1.54 22.86
CA HIS A 253 5.54 -1.40 22.49
C HIS A 253 5.16 0.03 22.04
N TRP A 254 5.98 1.05 22.33
CA TRP A 254 5.77 2.42 21.86
C TRP A 254 6.21 2.63 20.42
N ILE A 255 7.22 1.88 19.96
CA ILE A 255 7.73 1.99 18.58
C ILE A 255 6.60 1.83 17.53
N PRO A 256 5.81 0.74 17.55
CA PRO A 256 4.70 0.60 16.63
C PRO A 256 3.55 1.59 16.90
N LEU A 257 3.40 2.10 18.12
CA LEU A 257 2.41 3.13 18.43
C LEU A 257 2.73 4.47 17.75
N PHE A 258 4.00 4.87 17.68
CA PHE A 258 4.39 6.06 16.92
C PHE A 258 4.05 5.93 15.44
N TYR A 259 4.23 4.73 14.87
CA TYR A 259 3.83 4.45 13.50
C TYR A 259 2.31 4.56 13.31
N ALA A 260 1.54 3.96 14.22
CA ALA A 260 0.08 4.04 14.20
C ALA A 260 -0.42 5.49 14.24
N VAL A 261 0.18 6.34 15.08
CA VAL A 261 -0.18 7.76 15.17
C VAL A 261 0.08 8.47 13.85
N ALA A 262 1.22 8.22 13.20
CA ALA A 262 1.53 8.80 11.89
C ALA A 262 0.48 8.39 10.84
N MET A 263 0.13 7.11 10.76
CA MET A 263 -0.90 6.59 9.84
C MET A 263 -2.30 7.12 10.16
N GLY A 264 -2.65 7.29 11.44
CA GLY A 264 -3.92 7.88 11.84
C GLY A 264 -4.04 9.35 11.45
N VAL A 265 -2.96 10.13 11.55
CA VAL A 265 -2.92 11.51 11.04
C VAL A 265 -3.09 11.53 9.53
N ASP A 266 -2.45 10.60 8.81
CA ASP A 266 -2.59 10.47 7.35
C ASP A 266 -4.03 10.11 6.94
N ALA A 267 -4.68 9.18 7.64
CA ALA A 267 -6.08 8.81 7.41
C ALA A 267 -7.03 10.02 7.46
N VAL A 268 -6.86 10.87 8.48
CA VAL A 268 -7.67 12.08 8.66
C VAL A 268 -7.32 13.13 7.61
N ALA A 269 -6.03 13.33 7.33
CA ALA A 269 -5.55 14.25 6.32
C ALA A 269 -6.07 13.87 4.92
N ALA A 270 -6.07 12.58 4.56
CA ALA A 270 -6.55 12.07 3.28
C ALA A 270 -8.02 12.42 3.02
N LEU A 271 -8.90 12.21 4.02
CA LEU A 271 -10.32 12.56 3.91
C LEU A 271 -10.55 14.07 3.76
N LEU A 272 -9.82 14.88 4.54
CA LEU A 272 -9.94 16.34 4.50
C LEU A 272 -9.39 16.91 3.19
N MET A 273 -8.18 16.51 2.80
CA MET A 273 -7.51 16.98 1.60
C MET A 273 -8.20 16.49 0.33
N GLY A 274 -8.71 15.25 0.30
CA GLY A 274 -9.49 14.72 -0.82
C GLY A 274 -10.73 15.56 -1.08
N ARG A 275 -11.51 15.86 -0.03
CA ARG A 275 -12.69 16.71 -0.15
C ARG A 275 -12.35 18.15 -0.53
N LEU A 276 -11.23 18.67 -0.03
CA LEU A 276 -10.76 20.01 -0.38
C LEU A 276 -10.29 20.08 -1.83
N PHE A 277 -9.63 19.03 -2.32
CA PHE A 277 -9.16 18.91 -3.70
C PHE A 277 -10.32 18.92 -4.68
N ASP A 278 -11.41 18.20 -4.39
CA ASP A 278 -12.62 18.23 -5.21
C ASP A 278 -13.21 19.64 -5.36
N ARG A 279 -12.96 20.55 -4.39
CA ARG A 279 -13.47 21.93 -4.41
C ARG A 279 -12.48 22.94 -4.99
N LEU A 280 -11.19 22.79 -4.70
CA LEU A 280 -10.16 23.81 -4.95
C LEU A 280 -9.09 23.37 -5.98
N GLY A 281 -9.11 22.11 -6.41
CA GLY A 281 -8.19 21.55 -7.39
C GLY A 281 -6.73 21.64 -6.97
N MET A 282 -5.85 21.96 -7.94
CA MET A 282 -4.39 21.91 -7.79
C MET A 282 -3.82 22.81 -6.68
N LYS A 283 -4.56 23.85 -6.25
CA LYS A 283 -4.13 24.74 -5.16
C LYS A 283 -3.90 23.98 -3.85
N VAL A 284 -4.69 22.92 -3.60
CA VAL A 284 -4.56 22.09 -2.39
C VAL A 284 -3.24 21.33 -2.39
N ILE A 285 -2.86 20.77 -3.53
CA ILE A 285 -1.62 20.00 -3.67
C ILE A 285 -0.41 20.91 -3.46
N VAL A 286 -0.41 22.12 -4.04
CA VAL A 286 0.68 23.09 -3.85
C VAL A 286 0.79 23.53 -2.39
N ALA A 287 -0.34 23.80 -1.72
CA ALA A 287 -0.34 24.18 -0.31
C ALA A 287 0.15 23.04 0.60
N ALA A 288 -0.32 21.81 0.36
CA ALA A 288 0.11 20.63 1.10
C ALA A 288 1.62 20.37 0.93
N ALA A 289 2.13 20.44 -0.31
CA ALA A 289 3.55 20.31 -0.61
C ALA A 289 4.40 21.42 0.04
N GLY A 290 3.90 22.65 0.06
CA GLY A 290 4.55 23.78 0.73
C GLY A 290 4.63 23.58 2.25
N LEU A 291 3.57 23.06 2.87
CA LEU A 291 3.55 22.77 4.30
C LEU A 291 4.48 21.58 4.64
N SER A 292 4.47 20.52 3.84
CA SER A 292 5.31 19.34 4.07
C SER A 292 6.81 19.65 3.96
N ALA A 293 7.20 20.65 3.16
CA ALA A 293 8.59 21.09 3.01
C ALA A 293 9.20 21.66 4.31
N LEU A 294 8.38 21.96 5.32
CA LEU A 294 8.85 22.41 6.64
C LEU A 294 9.28 21.26 7.56
N PHE A 295 9.05 20.01 7.14
CA PHE A 295 9.32 18.81 7.94
C PHE A 295 10.33 17.91 7.22
N ALA A 296 11.03 17.08 8.00
CA ALA A 296 11.92 16.08 7.44
C ALA A 296 11.12 15.01 6.66
N PRO A 297 11.64 14.51 5.53
CA PRO A 297 11.04 13.38 4.83
C PRO A 297 11.29 12.09 5.63
N LEU A 298 10.23 11.58 6.27
CA LEU A 298 10.23 10.42 7.16
C LEU A 298 9.09 9.46 6.79
#